data_AF-A0A8T0WF79-F1
#
_entry.id   AF-A0A8T0WF79-F1
#
_cell.length_a   1.000
_cell.length_b   1.000
_cell.length_c   1.000
_cell.angle_alpha   90.00
_cell.angle_beta   90.00
_cell.angle_gamma   90.00
#
_symmetry.space_group_name_H-M   'P 1'
#
loop_
_entity.id
_entity.type
_entity.pdbx_description
1 polymer ?
#
loop_
_entity_poly.entity_id
_entity_poly.type
_entity_poly.pdbx_seq_one_letter_code
_entity_poly.pdbx_strand_id
1 'polypeptide(L)'
;MFKNTFQSGFLSILYSLGTKPLQIWDKEVVNGHIKRPQDEDIQSNVLEIIGTNKYFTFEIQVLDDKNVRRRFRASNFQSVTRVKPYICTMPLKLDDGWNNIQLNLADLTKRAYGTNYVETLRVQVHANCRLRRIYFSDRLYSEEELPPEFKLYLPIQKS
;
A
#
# COMPACT_ATOMS: atom_id res chain seq x y z
N MET A 1 -14.91 -9.74 4.81
CA MET A 1 -14.24 -10.51 3.74
C MET A 1 -13.15 -11.43 4.31
N PHE A 2 -12.19 -10.92 5.11
CA PHE A 2 -11.06 -11.72 5.60
C PHE A 2 -11.16 -12.28 7.02
N LYS A 3 -12.30 -12.11 7.71
CA LYS A 3 -12.50 -12.46 9.13
C LYS A 3 -12.24 -13.94 9.46
N ASN A 4 -12.43 -14.83 8.48
CA ASN A 4 -12.25 -16.27 8.64
C ASN A 4 -11.07 -16.83 7.83
N THR A 5 -10.20 -15.95 7.31
CA THR A 5 -9.01 -16.36 6.54
C THR A 5 -7.84 -16.55 7.51
N PHE A 6 -6.95 -17.50 7.23
CA PHE A 6 -5.67 -17.61 7.94
C PHE A 6 -4.80 -16.37 7.62
N GLN A 7 -4.30 -15.68 8.65
CA GLN A 7 -3.59 -14.39 8.51
C GLN A 7 -2.17 -14.41 9.11
N SER A 8 -1.59 -15.59 9.36
CA SER A 8 -0.22 -15.68 9.89
C SER A 8 0.82 -15.51 8.77
N GLY A 9 1.92 -14.81 9.06
CA GLY A 9 2.97 -14.49 8.11
C GLY A 9 2.58 -13.36 7.17
N PHE A 10 2.03 -13.70 6.00
CA PHE A 10 1.74 -12.75 4.93
C PHE A 10 0.32 -12.91 4.38
N LEU A 11 -0.38 -11.80 4.22
CA LEU A 11 -1.68 -11.74 3.55
C LEU A 11 -1.60 -10.80 2.35
N SER A 12 -1.51 -11.36 1.15
CA SER A 12 -1.51 -10.58 -0.09
C SER A 12 -2.92 -10.15 -0.47
N ILE A 13 -3.14 -8.84 -0.64
CA ILE A 13 -4.42 -8.27 -1.06
C ILE A 13 -4.40 -7.78 -2.51
N LEU A 14 -3.22 -7.56 -3.08
CA LEU A 14 -3.03 -7.26 -4.48
C LEU A 14 -1.74 -7.90 -4.96
N TYR A 15 -1.81 -8.66 -6.06
CA TYR A 15 -0.64 -9.15 -6.75
C TYR A 15 -0.81 -9.04 -8.26
N SER A 16 0.01 -8.19 -8.88
CA SER A 16 -0.08 -7.89 -10.31
C SER A 16 0.11 -9.11 -11.20
N LEU A 17 0.83 -10.18 -10.80
CA LEU A 17 0.92 -11.39 -11.63
C LEU A 17 -0.30 -12.31 -11.58
N GLY A 18 -1.19 -12.14 -10.60
CA GLY A 18 -2.37 -12.98 -10.45
C GLY A 18 -3.26 -12.97 -11.70
N THR A 19 -4.07 -14.01 -11.88
CA THR A 19 -5.02 -14.11 -13.00
C THR A 19 -6.06 -13.00 -12.96
N LYS A 20 -6.55 -12.65 -11.76
CA LYS A 20 -7.50 -11.56 -11.50
C LYS A 20 -6.98 -10.65 -10.36
N PRO A 21 -6.01 -9.77 -10.62
CA PRO A 21 -5.30 -9.00 -9.58
C PRO A 21 -6.22 -8.06 -8.78
N LEU A 22 -7.33 -7.63 -9.39
CA LEU A 22 -8.30 -6.70 -8.81
C LEU A 22 -9.64 -7.36 -8.47
N GLN A 23 -9.63 -8.67 -8.15
CA GLN A 23 -10.85 -9.44 -7.86
C GLN A 23 -11.62 -8.95 -6.62
N ILE A 24 -10.91 -8.44 -5.61
CA ILE A 24 -11.49 -7.89 -4.37
C ILE A 24 -11.51 -6.35 -4.37
N TRP A 25 -11.11 -5.73 -5.48
CA TRP A 25 -10.93 -4.29 -5.61
C TRP A 25 -12.01 -3.70 -6.49
N ASP A 26 -12.78 -2.79 -5.91
CA ASP A 26 -13.61 -1.88 -6.68
C ASP A 26 -12.73 -0.86 -7.44
N LYS A 27 -13.21 -0.39 -8.59
CA LYS A 27 -12.43 0.45 -9.51
C LYS A 27 -13.28 1.62 -9.98
N GLU A 28 -12.79 2.82 -9.72
CA GLU A 28 -13.38 4.06 -10.23
C GLU A 28 -12.36 4.75 -11.14
N VAL A 29 -12.70 4.94 -12.41
CA VAL A 29 -11.86 5.60 -13.40
C VAL A 29 -12.70 6.65 -14.11
N VAL A 30 -12.27 7.91 -14.02
CA VAL A 30 -12.94 9.04 -14.71
C VAL A 30 -12.04 9.56 -15.83
N ASN A 31 -10.87 10.13 -15.47
CA ASN A 31 -9.92 10.71 -16.42
C ASN A 31 -8.56 10.02 -16.29
N GLY A 32 -8.43 8.84 -16.90
CA GLY A 32 -7.23 8.01 -16.77
C GLY A 32 -7.47 6.58 -17.21
N HIS A 33 -6.57 5.67 -16.81
CA HIS A 33 -6.71 4.26 -17.11
C HIS A 33 -6.13 3.37 -16.01
N ILE A 34 -6.63 2.14 -15.98
CA ILE A 34 -6.00 1.04 -15.26
C ILE A 34 -5.56 0.01 -16.30
N LYS A 35 -4.27 -0.26 -16.38
CA LYS A 35 -3.69 -1.21 -17.33
C LYS A 35 -2.71 -2.13 -16.62
N ARG A 36 -2.32 -3.21 -17.29
CA ARG A 36 -1.29 -4.14 -16.82
C ARG A 36 -0.13 -4.22 -17.82
N PRO A 37 0.70 -3.16 -17.96
CA PRO A 37 1.86 -3.21 -18.83
C PRO A 37 2.98 -4.07 -18.23
N GLN A 38 3.91 -4.50 -19.08
CA GLN A 38 5.20 -5.00 -18.63
C GLN A 38 6.11 -3.81 -18.33
N ASP A 39 6.64 -3.76 -17.12
CA ASP A 39 7.58 -2.73 -16.70
C ASP A 39 9.00 -3.14 -17.16
N GLU A 40 9.73 -2.21 -17.77
CA GLU A 40 11.06 -2.47 -18.32
C GLU A 40 12.09 -2.67 -17.22
N ASP A 41 11.98 -1.89 -16.14
CA ASP A 41 12.93 -1.92 -15.04
C ASP A 41 12.86 -3.23 -14.28
N ILE A 42 11.68 -3.84 -14.05
CA ILE A 42 11.59 -5.14 -13.36
C ILE A 42 11.28 -6.32 -14.28
N GLN A 43 11.19 -6.08 -15.59
CA GLN A 43 10.82 -7.05 -16.63
C GLN A 43 9.54 -7.86 -16.32
N SER A 44 8.61 -7.28 -15.57
CA SER A 44 7.42 -7.98 -15.07
C SER A 44 6.15 -7.18 -15.26
N ASN A 45 5.01 -7.87 -15.37
CA ASN A 45 3.71 -7.22 -15.48
C ASN A 45 3.34 -6.51 -14.18
N VAL A 46 3.05 -5.22 -14.25
CA VAL A 46 2.66 -4.40 -13.10
C VAL A 46 1.29 -3.82 -13.31
N LEU A 47 0.59 -3.48 -12.24
CA LEU A 47 -0.67 -2.78 -12.36
C LEU A 47 -0.40 -1.27 -12.42
N GLU A 48 -0.66 -0.66 -13.56
CA GLU A 48 -0.51 0.77 -13.75
C GLU A 48 -1.87 1.46 -13.59
N ILE A 49 -1.92 2.46 -12.71
CA ILE A 49 -3.08 3.30 -12.46
C ILE A 49 -2.68 4.74 -12.76
N ILE A 50 -3.15 5.31 -13.86
CA ILE A 50 -2.85 6.68 -14.29
C ILE A 50 -4.09 7.53 -14.19
N GLY A 51 -3.93 8.77 -13.72
CA GLY A 51 -4.94 9.80 -13.74
C GLY A 51 -4.41 11.09 -14.36
N THR A 52 -5.18 12.17 -14.30
CA THR A 52 -4.77 13.49 -14.80
C THR A 52 -3.88 14.28 -13.84
N ASN A 53 -3.87 13.91 -12.56
CA ASN A 53 -3.04 14.58 -11.55
C ASN A 53 -1.59 14.05 -11.60
N LYS A 54 -0.63 14.73 -10.97
CA LYS A 54 0.75 14.22 -10.80
C LYS A 54 0.99 13.56 -9.44
N TYR A 55 0.04 13.75 -8.53
CA TYR A 55 0.20 13.35 -7.14
C TYR A 55 -0.27 11.93 -6.90
N PHE A 56 0.47 11.25 -6.03
CA PHE A 56 0.15 9.92 -5.53
C PHE A 56 -0.33 10.02 -4.09
N THR A 57 -1.32 9.20 -3.74
CA THR A 57 -1.85 9.09 -2.40
C THR A 57 -2.38 7.70 -2.17
N PHE A 58 -2.26 7.19 -0.94
CA PHE A 58 -3.05 6.06 -0.50
C PHE A 58 -3.63 6.32 0.89
N GLU A 59 -4.71 5.62 1.19
CA GLU A 59 -5.49 5.75 2.41
C GLU A 59 -5.75 4.36 3.02
N ILE A 60 -5.53 4.25 4.32
CA ILE A 60 -5.79 3.04 5.10
C ILE A 60 -6.74 3.43 6.23
N GLN A 61 -7.89 2.78 6.30
CA GLN A 61 -8.83 2.94 7.40
C GLN A 61 -8.64 1.81 8.40
N VAL A 62 -8.41 2.18 9.66
CA VAL A 62 -8.22 1.24 10.76
C VAL A 62 -9.29 1.42 11.83
N LEU A 63 -9.52 0.37 12.61
CA LEU A 63 -10.30 0.40 13.83
C LEU A 63 -9.34 0.36 15.03
N ASP A 64 -9.58 1.24 16.00
CA ASP A 64 -8.84 1.24 17.27
C ASP A 64 -9.59 0.50 18.40
N ASP A 65 -8.92 0.27 19.52
CA ASP A 65 -9.46 -0.40 20.71
C ASP A 65 -10.57 0.38 21.43
N LYS A 66 -10.78 1.65 21.05
CA LYS A 66 -11.93 2.46 21.48
C LYS A 66 -13.10 2.38 20.49
N ASN A 67 -13.02 1.45 19.54
CA ASN A 67 -14.01 1.25 18.48
C ASN A 67 -14.20 2.50 17.60
N VAL A 68 -13.16 3.34 17.47
CA VAL A 68 -13.16 4.52 16.61
C VAL A 68 -12.45 4.20 15.31
N ARG A 69 -13.09 4.59 14.20
CA ARG A 69 -12.51 4.46 12.86
C ARG A 69 -11.56 5.61 12.60
N ARG A 70 -10.29 5.31 12.36
CA ARG A 70 -9.24 6.29 12.03
C ARG A 70 -8.78 6.09 10.60
N ARG A 71 -8.37 7.17 9.94
CA ARG A 71 -7.82 7.11 8.59
C ARG A 71 -6.37 7.58 8.58
N PHE A 72 -5.49 6.79 7.99
CA PHE A 72 -4.13 7.18 7.67
C PHE A 72 -4.04 7.47 6.19
N ARG A 73 -3.63 8.69 5.84
CA ARG A 73 -3.43 9.12 4.45
C ARG A 73 -1.98 9.48 4.25
N ALA A 74 -1.30 8.82 3.33
CA ALA A 74 0.06 9.18 2.94
C ALA A 74 0.04 9.77 1.53
N SER A 75 0.75 10.88 1.33
CA SER A 75 0.74 11.59 0.04
C SER A 75 2.06 12.28 -0.28
N ASN A 76 2.41 12.35 -1.56
CA ASN A 76 3.69 12.90 -2.02
C ASN A 76 3.75 14.43 -2.18
N PHE A 77 2.63 15.12 -1.97
CA PHE A 77 2.56 16.60 -1.99
C PHE A 77 2.48 17.22 -0.60
N GLN A 78 2.31 16.39 0.42
CA GLN A 78 2.26 16.85 1.80
C GLN A 78 3.67 16.93 2.37
N SER A 79 3.98 18.03 3.04
CA SER A 79 5.29 18.27 3.66
C SER A 79 5.34 17.94 5.15
N VAL A 80 4.20 18.01 5.84
CA VAL A 80 4.12 17.89 7.30
C VAL A 80 3.06 16.90 7.74
N THR A 81 3.36 16.11 8.76
CA THR A 81 2.37 15.24 9.40
C THR A 81 1.34 16.10 10.13
N ARG A 82 0.05 15.84 9.90
CA ARG A 82 -1.06 16.50 10.62
C ARG A 82 -1.98 15.44 11.19
N VAL A 83 -2.19 15.50 12.50
CA VAL A 83 -3.09 14.61 13.23
C VAL A 83 -4.37 15.37 13.54
N LYS A 84 -5.49 14.91 12.98
CA LYS A 84 -6.85 15.32 13.33
C LYS A 84 -7.57 14.14 13.96
N PRO A 85 -8.69 14.34 14.69
CA PRO A 85 -9.37 13.25 15.38
C PRO A 85 -9.59 12.00 14.51
N TYR A 86 -10.12 12.13 13.28
CA TYR A 86 -10.44 10.96 12.46
C TYR A 86 -9.45 10.69 11.33
N ILE A 87 -8.46 11.56 11.13
CA ILE A 87 -7.53 11.46 10.01
C ILE A 87 -6.14 11.93 10.40
N CYS A 88 -5.16 11.08 10.16
CA CYS A 88 -3.74 11.40 10.21
C CYS A 88 -3.22 11.45 8.78
N THR A 89 -2.71 12.60 8.39
CA THR A 89 -2.16 12.83 7.06
C THR A 89 -0.65 12.94 7.17
N MET A 90 0.08 12.13 6.41
CA MET A 90 1.54 11.97 6.51
C MET A 90 2.20 12.27 5.15
N PRO A 91 3.39 12.90 5.17
CA PRO A 91 4.19 13.06 3.97
C PRO A 91 4.69 11.70 3.48
N LEU A 92 4.75 11.51 2.18
CA LEU A 92 5.38 10.35 1.54
C LEU A 92 6.54 10.86 0.68
N LYS A 93 7.76 10.59 1.14
CA LYS A 93 8.95 10.81 0.33
C LYS A 93 9.26 9.50 -0.40
N LEU A 94 9.38 9.59 -1.72
CA LEU A 94 9.72 8.47 -2.59
C LEU A 94 11.03 8.80 -3.26
N ASP A 95 11.87 7.79 -3.46
CA ASP A 95 13.08 7.88 -4.25
C ASP A 95 12.76 7.56 -5.72
N ASP A 96 13.70 7.85 -6.62
CA ASP A 96 13.53 7.55 -8.04
C ASP A 96 13.49 6.03 -8.26
N GLY A 97 12.50 5.56 -9.02
CA GLY A 97 12.31 4.15 -9.35
C GLY A 97 11.36 3.38 -8.42
N TRP A 98 11.63 2.08 -8.23
CA TRP A 98 10.78 1.19 -7.45
C TRP A 98 11.04 1.33 -5.95
N ASN A 99 9.97 1.64 -5.21
CA ASN A 99 10.02 1.85 -3.76
C ASN A 99 9.26 0.75 -3.02
N ASN A 100 9.82 0.28 -1.88
CA ASN A 100 9.11 -0.59 -0.93
C ASN A 100 8.69 0.25 0.29
N ILE A 101 7.38 0.47 0.45
CA ILE A 101 6.83 1.27 1.55
C ILE A 101 6.29 0.33 2.62
N GLN A 102 6.82 0.46 3.83
CA GLN A 102 6.38 -0.33 4.99
C GLN A 102 5.79 0.60 6.05
N LEU A 103 4.59 0.29 6.51
CA LEU A 103 3.89 1.06 7.54
C LEU A 103 3.51 0.17 8.71
N ASN A 104 4.02 0.50 9.89
CA ASN A 104 3.59 -0.12 11.12
C ASN A 104 2.29 0.54 11.62
N LEU A 105 1.15 -0.02 11.24
CA LEU A 105 -0.17 0.51 11.60
C LEU A 105 -0.41 0.53 13.11
N ALA A 106 0.14 -0.43 13.85
CA ALA A 106 0.03 -0.47 15.30
C ALA A 106 0.77 0.69 15.96
N ASP A 107 2.01 0.92 15.55
CA ASP A 107 2.82 2.03 16.05
C ASP A 107 2.25 3.39 15.65
N LEU A 108 1.78 3.54 14.40
CA LEU A 108 1.14 4.76 13.93
C LEU A 108 -0.13 5.09 14.71
N THR A 109 -0.97 4.09 15.00
CA THR A 109 -2.19 4.27 15.82
C THR A 109 -1.85 4.72 17.23
N LYS A 110 -0.83 4.08 17.83
CA LYS A 110 -0.35 4.42 19.17
C LYS A 110 0.24 5.83 19.24
N ARG A 111 1.08 6.23 18.28
CA ARG A 111 1.70 7.57 18.27
C ARG A 111 0.71 8.68 17.95
N ALA A 112 -0.21 8.46 17.02
CA ALA A 112 -1.15 9.51 16.60
C ALA A 112 -2.30 9.71 17.59
N TYR A 113 -2.81 8.63 18.20
CA TYR A 113 -4.06 8.68 18.98
C TYR A 113 -3.94 8.13 20.40
N GLY A 114 -2.81 7.51 20.78
CA GLY A 114 -2.65 6.86 22.08
C GLY A 114 -3.55 5.63 22.25
N THR A 115 -4.01 5.03 21.15
CA THR A 115 -4.89 3.85 21.13
C THR A 115 -4.20 2.67 20.47
N ASN A 116 -4.74 1.47 20.65
CA ASN A 116 -4.19 0.25 20.05
C ASN A 116 -4.89 -0.07 18.73
N TYR A 117 -4.11 -0.55 17.76
CA TYR A 117 -4.63 -1.05 16.49
C TYR A 117 -5.35 -2.38 16.71
N VAL A 118 -6.56 -2.51 16.15
CA VAL A 118 -7.35 -3.74 16.19
C VAL A 118 -7.35 -4.40 14.81
N GLU A 119 -7.85 -3.69 13.80
CA GLU A 119 -7.95 -4.24 12.44
C GLU A 119 -7.93 -3.13 11.37
N THR A 120 -7.64 -3.55 10.14
CA THR A 120 -7.75 -2.69 8.96
C THR A 120 -9.08 -2.96 8.26
N LEU A 121 -9.88 -1.90 8.08
CA LEU A 121 -11.20 -1.98 7.50
C LEU A 121 -11.17 -1.82 5.97
N ARG A 122 -10.34 -0.90 5.47
CA ARG A 122 -10.29 -0.56 4.05
C ARG A 122 -8.91 -0.04 3.65
N VAL A 123 -8.46 -0.44 2.47
CA VAL A 123 -7.30 0.14 1.79
C VAL A 123 -7.79 0.76 0.48
N GLN A 124 -7.34 1.98 0.20
CA GLN A 124 -7.64 2.70 -1.03
C GLN A 124 -6.35 3.28 -1.58
N VAL A 125 -6.10 3.04 -2.87
CA VAL A 125 -4.95 3.58 -3.58
C VAL A 125 -5.44 4.50 -4.68
N HIS A 126 -4.90 5.71 -4.73
CA HIS A 126 -5.24 6.69 -5.76
C HIS A 126 -4.32 6.54 -6.98
N ALA A 127 -4.66 7.26 -8.06
CA ALA A 127 -3.93 7.20 -9.32
C ALA A 127 -2.49 7.72 -9.24
N ASN A 128 -1.78 7.57 -10.36
CA ASN A 128 -0.38 7.94 -10.59
C ASN A 128 0.60 7.05 -9.84
N CYS A 129 0.39 5.74 -9.95
CA CYS A 129 1.29 4.75 -9.41
C CYS A 129 1.34 3.48 -10.28
N ARG A 130 2.47 2.80 -10.19
CA ARG A 130 2.61 1.40 -10.62
C ARG A 130 2.69 0.52 -9.38
N LEU A 131 1.81 -0.47 -9.32
CA LEU A 131 1.67 -1.37 -8.18
C LEU A 131 2.08 -2.77 -8.59
N ARG A 132 3.06 -3.30 -7.89
CA ARG A 132 3.50 -4.68 -8.05
C ARG A 132 2.74 -5.61 -7.12
N ARG A 133 2.74 -5.30 -5.82
CA ARG A 133 2.17 -6.10 -4.75
C ARG A 133 1.75 -5.22 -3.58
N ILE A 134 0.63 -5.56 -2.94
CA ILE A 134 0.22 -4.99 -1.65
C ILE A 134 -0.14 -6.16 -0.74
N TYR A 135 0.43 -6.20 0.45
CA TYR A 135 0.24 -7.27 1.41
C TYR A 135 0.33 -6.75 2.84
N PHE A 136 -0.26 -7.48 3.78
CA PHE A 136 -0.03 -7.33 5.21
C PHE A 136 1.00 -8.36 5.66
N SER A 137 1.79 -7.99 6.66
CA SER A 137 2.63 -8.91 7.41
C SER A 137 2.33 -8.80 8.90
N ASP A 138 2.51 -9.88 9.65
CA ASP A 138 2.33 -9.91 11.10
C ASP A 138 3.50 -9.25 11.85
N ARG A 139 4.70 -9.28 11.26
CA ARG A 139 5.91 -8.62 11.77
C ARG A 139 6.70 -7.92 10.66
N LEU A 140 7.75 -7.20 11.07
CA LEU A 140 8.75 -6.66 10.17
C LEU A 140 9.70 -7.79 9.77
N TYR A 141 9.66 -8.19 8.50
CA TYR A 141 10.57 -9.18 7.94
C TYR A 141 11.76 -8.49 7.28
N SER A 142 12.97 -9.01 7.50
CA SER A 142 14.14 -8.56 6.75
C SER A 142 14.07 -9.05 5.31
N GLU A 143 14.82 -8.42 4.39
CA GLU A 143 14.87 -8.86 3.00
C GLU A 143 15.33 -10.32 2.85
N GLU A 144 16.15 -10.84 3.76
CA GLU A 144 16.61 -12.23 3.73
C GLU A 144 15.48 -13.22 4.03
N GLU A 145 14.62 -12.89 5.01
CA GLU A 145 13.49 -13.71 5.45
C GLU A 145 12.30 -13.67 4.48
N LEU A 146 12.21 -12.64 3.64
CA LEU A 146 11.13 -12.54 2.66
C LEU A 146 11.21 -13.71 1.67
N PRO A 147 10.09 -14.39 1.36
CA PRO A 147 10.09 -15.36 0.26
C PRO A 147 10.39 -14.64 -1.07
N PRO A 148 11.00 -15.31 -2.07
CA PRO A 148 11.40 -14.69 -3.33
C PRO A 148 10.27 -13.93 -4.03
N GLU A 149 9.03 -14.40 -3.92
CA GLU A 149 7.85 -13.75 -4.50
C GLU A 149 7.49 -12.39 -3.87
N PHE A 150 7.96 -12.12 -2.64
CA PHE A 150 7.78 -10.86 -1.91
C PHE A 150 9.00 -9.93 -2.01
N LYS A 151 10.15 -10.43 -2.49
CA LYS A 151 11.33 -9.59 -2.73
C LYS A 151 11.18 -8.76 -4.00
N LEU A 152 11.75 -7.56 -3.97
CA LEU A 152 11.90 -6.73 -5.16
C LEU A 152 13.25 -7.07 -5.80
N TYR A 153 13.22 -7.78 -6.92
CA TYR A 153 14.42 -8.00 -7.72
C TYR A 153 14.45 -6.95 -8.83
N LEU A 154 15.36 -5.99 -8.70
CA LEU A 154 15.74 -5.17 -9.84
C LEU A 154 16.73 -6.01 -10.68
N PRO A 155 16.53 -6.19 -11.98
CA PRO A 155 17.52 -6.74 -12.88
C PRO A 155 18.77 -5.86 -12.81
N ILE A 156 19.91 -6.52 -12.75
CA ILE A 156 21.23 -5.90 -12.69
C ILE A 156 21.32 -4.93 -13.87
N GLN A 157 21.58 -3.64 -13.59
CA GLN A 157 21.84 -2.65 -14.62
C GLN A 157 22.91 -3.20 -15.56
N LYS A 158 22.56 -3.35 -16.85
CA LYS A 158 23.59 -3.53 -17.87
C LYS A 158 24.39 -2.24 -17.93
N SER A 159 25.62 -2.29 -17.44
CA SER A 159 26.66 -1.30 -17.69
C SER A 159 26.89 -1.12 -19.18
#